data_AF-A0A6A6VQ44-F1
#
_entry.id   AF-A0A6A6VQ44-F1
#
_cell.length_a   1.000
_cell.length_b   1.000
_cell.length_c   1.000
_cell.angle_alpha   90.00
_cell.angle_beta   90.00
_cell.angle_gamma   90.00
#
_symmetry.space_group_name_H-M   'P 1'
#
loop_
_entity.id
_entity.type
_entity.pdbx_description
1 polymer ?
#
loop_
_entity_poly.entity_id
_entity_poly.type
_entity_poly.pdbx_seq_one_letter_code
_entity_poly.pdbx_strand_id
1 'polypeptide(L)' 'MCYQLVERYAVCRCLYHKHAVDPCSAYGQRGHIVQEKTMLVGYACAAHTSQRPDAYRGAGVLPDSGYSSYGYSSRR' A
#
# COMPACT_ATOMS: atom_id res chain seq x y z
N MET A 1 16.65 -15.97 -3.00
CA MET A 1 16.39 -14.88 -3.96
C MET A 1 16.23 -13.60 -3.17
N CYS A 2 16.98 -12.54 -3.50
CA CYS A 2 16.86 -11.26 -2.80
C CYS A 2 15.69 -10.47 -3.35
N TYR A 3 14.97 -9.81 -2.46
CA TYR A 3 13.82 -8.97 -2.83
C TYR A 3 13.98 -7.55 -2.35
N GLN A 4 13.49 -6.61 -3.13
CA GLN A 4 13.29 -5.23 -2.69
C GLN A 4 11.82 -4.87 -2.85
N LEU A 5 11.15 -4.63 -1.73
CA LEU A 5 9.76 -4.16 -1.73
C LEU A 5 9.73 -2.67 -2.05
N VAL A 6 8.89 -2.32 -3.03
CA VAL A 6 8.64 -0.92 -3.42
C VAL A 6 7.16 -0.67 -3.33
N GLU A 7 6.77 0.21 -2.43
CA GLU A 7 5.40 0.61 -2.23
C GLU A 7 5.09 1.80 -3.12
N ARG A 8 4.00 1.70 -3.89
CA ARG A 8 3.53 2.75 -4.80
C ARG A 8 2.04 3.00 -4.61
N TYR A 9 1.60 4.18 -5.00
CA TYR A 9 0.18 4.49 -5.09
C TYR A 9 -0.46 3.82 -6.31
N ALA A 10 -1.68 3.32 -6.17
CA ALA A 10 -2.36 2.52 -7.18
C ALA A 10 -2.59 3.28 -8.49
N VAL A 11 -3.00 4.55 -8.39
CA VAL A 11 -3.36 5.38 -9.55
C VAL A 11 -2.13 6.03 -10.16
N CYS A 12 -1.44 6.89 -9.41
CA CYS A 12 -0.35 7.71 -9.94
C CYS A 12 1.00 6.99 -9.96
N ARG A 13 1.12 5.80 -9.35
CA ARG A 13 2.37 5.02 -9.25
C ARG A 13 3.53 5.77 -8.59
N CYS A 14 3.29 6.92 -7.97
CA CYS A 14 4.28 7.63 -7.18
C CYS A 14 4.86 6.70 -6.11
N LEU A 15 6.16 6.85 -5.84
CA LEU A 15 6.82 6.14 -4.77
C LEU A 15 6.21 6.57 -3.44
N TYR A 16 5.72 5.61 -2.67
CA TYR A 16 5.37 5.81 -1.27
C TYR A 16 6.57 5.49 -0.39
N HIS A 17 7.13 4.29 -0.55
CA HIS A 17 8.30 3.88 0.21
C HIS A 17 9.13 2.83 -0.56
N LYS A 18 10.46 2.89 -0.39
CA LYS A 18 11.39 1.90 -0.92
C LYS A 18 12.09 1.23 0.25
N HIS A 19 11.82 -0.05 0.45
CA HIS A 19 12.40 -0.83 1.54
C HIS A 19 13.85 -1.19 1.26
N ALA A 20 14.57 -1.57 2.31
CA ALA A 20 15.85 -2.24 2.17
C ALA A 20 15.70 -3.56 1.40
N VAL A 21 16.81 -4.06 0.85
CA VAL A 21 16.84 -5.39 0.24
C VAL A 21 16.75 -6.44 1.35
N ASP A 22 15.85 -7.41 1.20
CA ASP A 22 15.83 -8.65 1.98
C ASP A 22 16.90 -9.60 1.41
N PRO A 23 18.03 -9.79 2.12
CA PRO A 23 19.16 -10.53 1.59
C PRO A 23 18.97 -12.04 1.76
N CYS A 24 19.23 -12.79 0.69
CA CYS A 24 19.43 -14.23 0.76
C CYS A 24 20.92 -14.57 0.95
N SER A 25 21.24 -15.85 1.16
CA SER A 25 22.62 -16.33 1.38
C SER A 25 23.61 -15.99 0.25
N ALA A 26 23.13 -15.75 -0.97
CA ALA A 26 23.95 -15.39 -2.12
C ALA A 26 24.05 -13.86 -2.34
N TYR A 27 23.57 -13.04 -1.40
CA TYR A 27 23.63 -11.58 -1.53
C TYR A 27 25.08 -11.10 -1.72
N GLY A 28 25.30 -10.21 -2.69
CA GLY A 28 26.63 -9.69 -3.04
C GLY A 28 27.50 -10.61 -3.91
N GLN A 29 27.06 -11.84 -4.20
CA GLN A 29 27.79 -12.73 -5.11
C GLN A 29 27.69 -12.24 -6.56
N ARG A 30 28.73 -12.49 -7.37
CA ARG A 30 28.72 -12.13 -8.80
C ARG A 30 27.59 -12.84 -9.53
N GLY A 31 26.87 -12.09 -10.37
CA GLY A 31 25.72 -12.62 -11.13
C GLY A 31 24.44 -12.78 -10.30
N HIS A 32 24.45 -12.41 -9.02
CA HIS A 32 23.24 -12.38 -8.20
C HIS A 32 22.36 -11.15 -8.54
N ILE A 33 21.07 -11.37 -8.73
CA ILE A 33 20.11 -10.32 -9.09
C ILE A 33 19.10 -10.12 -7.96
N VAL A 34 18.89 -8.87 -7.56
CA VAL A 34 17.82 -8.48 -6.64
C VAL A 34 16.55 -8.26 -7.46
N GLN A 35 15.46 -8.90 -7.05
CA GLN A 35 14.16 -8.74 -7.71
C GLN A 35 13.34 -7.66 -7.00
N GLU A 36 12.85 -6.68 -7.76
CA GLU A 36 11.90 -5.69 -7.24
C GLU A 36 10.49 -6.27 -7.20
N LYS A 37 9.79 -6.07 -6.09
CA LYS A 37 8.37 -6.42 -5.92
C LYS A 37 7.59 -5.16 -5.57
N THR A 38 6.66 -4.78 -6.44
CA THR A 38 5.80 -3.62 -6.21
C THR A 38 4.56 -4.00 -5.41
N MET A 39 4.28 -3.25 -4.34
CA MET A 39 3.04 -3.34 -3.58
C MET A 39 2.25 -2.03 -3.72
N LEU A 40 0.93 -2.13 -3.88
CA LEU A 40 0.05 -0.96 -3.95
C LEU A 40 -0.56 -0.72 -2.56
N VAL A 41 -0.31 0.45 -1.96
CA VAL A 41 -0.63 0.72 -0.54
C VAL A 41 -1.69 1.81 -0.32
N GLY A 42 -2.05 2.55 -1.37
CA GLY A 42 -3.05 3.62 -1.30
C GLY A 42 -3.50 4.11 -2.68
N TYR A 43 -4.55 4.94 -2.73
CA TYR A 43 -5.15 5.38 -4.00
C TYR A 43 -4.27 6.39 -4.77
N ALA A 44 -4.02 7.57 -4.19
CA ALA A 44 -3.22 8.64 -4.78
C ALA A 44 -2.32 9.32 -3.73
N CYS A 45 -1.16 9.84 -4.16
CA CYS A 45 -0.26 10.59 -3.28
C CYS A 45 -0.75 12.02 -3.04
N ALA A 46 -0.18 12.73 -2.06
CA ALA A 46 -0.56 14.10 -1.72
C ALA A 46 -0.42 15.11 -2.88
N ALA A 47 0.45 14.84 -3.87
CA ALA A 47 0.56 15.69 -5.06
C ALA A 47 -0.50 15.40 -6.13
N HIS A 48 -1.13 14.21 -6.07
CA HIS A 48 -2.15 13.75 -7.02
C HIS A 48 -3.50 13.53 -6.35
N THR A 49 -3.66 13.98 -5.11
CA THR A 49 -4.98 14.15 -4.52
C THR A 49 -5.50 15.49 -4.98
N SER A 50 -6.64 15.50 -5.65
CA SER A 50 -7.32 16.75 -6.00
C SER A 50 -7.70 17.41 -4.68
N GLN A 51 -6.93 18.41 -4.24
CA GLN A 51 -7.44 19.37 -3.27
C GLN A 51 -8.64 20.03 -3.92
N ARG A 52 -9.85 19.54 -3.64
CA ARG A 52 -11.01 20.41 -3.76
C ARG A 52 -10.70 21.58 -2.83
N PRO A 53 -10.58 22.83 -3.33
CA PRO A 53 -10.45 23.96 -2.43
C PRO A 53 -11.65 23.90 -1.48
N ASP A 54 -11.35 23.94 -0.18
CA ASP A 54 -12.32 23.94 0.91
C ASP A 54 -13.50 24.86 0.60
N ALA A 55 -14.61 24.26 0.19
CA ALA A 55 -15.88 24.93 0.01
C ALA A 55 -16.98 24.14 0.73
N TYR A 56 -16.72 23.63 1.93
CA TYR A 56 -17.74 23.54 2.99
C TYR A 56 -17.14 23.15 4.34
N ARG A 57 -17.13 24.11 5.27
CA ARG A 57 -17.18 23.78 6.69
C ARG A 57 -18.44 22.94 6.94
N GLY A 58 -18.26 21.72 7.44
CA GLY A 58 -19.31 21.00 8.17
C GLY A 58 -19.93 19.81 7.43
N ALA A 59 -19.47 18.61 7.78
CA ALA A 59 -20.28 17.43 8.11
C ALA A 59 -19.34 16.24 8.24
N GLY A 60 -19.20 15.71 9.46
CA GLY A 60 -18.39 14.53 9.71
C GLY A 60 -18.93 13.33 8.94
N VAL A 61 -18.07 12.71 8.14
CA VAL A 61 -18.27 11.34 7.67
C VAL A 61 -16.91 10.65 7.76
N LEU A 62 -16.71 9.89 8.84
CA LEU A 62 -15.60 8.94 8.95
C LEU A 62 -15.79 7.85 7.88
N PRO A 63 -14.73 7.36 7.23
CA PRO A 63 -14.83 6.16 6.41
C PRO A 63 -15.04 4.94 7.31
N ASP A 64 -16.27 4.39 7.26
CA ASP A 64 -16.65 3.16 7.93
C ASP A 64 -15.77 2.01 7.45
N SER A 65 -14.86 1.57 8.32
CA SER A 65 -14.08 0.35 8.11
C SER A 65 -14.99 -0.85 8.41
N GLY A 66 -15.84 -1.19 7.44
CA GLY A 66 -16.83 -2.26 7.53
C GLY A 66 -16.21 -3.66 7.54
N TYR A 67 -15.54 -4.03 8.64
CA TYR A 67 -15.16 -5.41 8.94
C TYR A 67 -16.29 -6.07 9.75
N SER A 68 -17.31 -6.59 9.06
CA SER A 68 -18.39 -7.37 9.67
C SER A 68 -18.12 -8.85 9.50
N SER A 69 -17.58 -9.51 10.52
CA SER A 69 -17.54 -10.98 10.59
C SER A 69 -18.91 -11.50 11.02
N TYR A 70 -19.73 -11.93 10.05
CA TYR A 70 -20.99 -12.61 10.34
C TYR A 70 -20.71 -13.94 11.05
N GLY A 71 -20.92 -13.96 12.36
CA GLY A 71 -20.88 -15.18 13.16
C GLY A 71 -22.04 -16.10 12.78
N TYR A 72 -21.71 -17.34 12.43
CA TYR A 72 -22.68 -18.41 12.21
C TYR A 72 -23.59 -18.59 13.44
N SER A 73 -24.89 -18.40 13.28
CA SER A 73 -25.90 -18.89 14.24
C SER A 73 -26.58 -20.13 13.65
N SER A 74 -26.06 -21.30 14.01
CA SER A 74 -26.78 -22.56 13.85
C SER A 74 -27.99 -22.55 14.79
N ARG A 75 -29.20 -22.41 14.23
CA ARG A 75 -30.44 -22.69 14.97
C ARG A 75 -30.71 -24.19 14.97
N ARG A 76 -31.20 -24.64 16.14
CA ARG A 76 -31.61 -26.00 16.50
C ARG A 76 -32.64 -26.60 15.55
#